data_AF-A0A022R9Q5-F1
#
_entry.id   AF-A0A022R9Q5-F1
#
_cell.length_a   1.000
_cell.length_b   1.000
_cell.length_c   1.000
_cell.angle_alpha   90.00
_cell.angle_beta   90.00
_cell.angle_gamma   90.00
#
_symmetry.space_group_name_H-M   'P 1'
#
loop_
_entity.id
_entity.type
_entity.pdbx_description
1 polymer ?
#
loop_
_entity_poly.entity_id
_entity_poly.type
_entity_poly.pdbx_seq_one_letter_code
_entity_poly.pdbx_strand_id
1 'polypeptide(L)'
;MVPPSEINADNLICDIKLSTVVPASITPEDKIHHLTGADLAMKLHHITTVHFFGGDAAEGLSIEDFKRAMFQWLQLYYPISGRIRRHDGDGGRPFVKCNDSGVRIVEAKCAKTVAEWLASVDGGDYHRRLVYHQPLLDRDFGFTPLVFLQ
;
A
#
# COMPACT_ATOMS: atom_id res chain seq x y z
N MET A 1 22.00 -25.48 -25.69
CA MET A 1 20.54 -25.25 -25.57
C MET A 1 20.14 -25.73 -24.19
N VAL A 2 20.04 -24.79 -23.24
CA VAL A 2 19.74 -25.09 -21.83
C VAL A 2 18.21 -25.21 -21.71
N PRO A 3 17.67 -26.22 -21.02
CA PRO A 3 16.22 -26.39 -20.91
C PRO A 3 15.61 -25.21 -20.14
N PRO A 4 14.32 -24.88 -20.36
CA PRO A 4 13.66 -23.85 -19.58
C PRO A 4 13.57 -24.37 -18.15
N SER A 5 14.44 -23.86 -17.28
CA SER A 5 14.34 -24.09 -15.84
C SER A 5 12.97 -23.59 -15.40
N GLU A 6 12.16 -24.47 -14.82
CA GLU A 6 10.95 -24.12 -14.09
C GLU A 6 11.26 -22.93 -13.18
N ILE A 7 10.70 -21.77 -13.51
CA ILE A 7 10.80 -20.59 -12.65
C ILE A 7 10.03 -20.95 -11.40
N ASN A 8 10.77 -21.29 -10.33
CA ASN A 8 10.20 -21.55 -9.03
C ASN A 8 9.32 -20.36 -8.63
N ALA A 9 8.11 -20.64 -8.14
CA ALA A 9 7.10 -19.65 -7.79
C ALA A 9 7.60 -18.60 -6.78
N ASP A 10 8.68 -18.93 -6.06
CA ASP A 10 9.31 -18.15 -5.01
C ASP A 10 10.20 -16.99 -5.51
N ASN A 11 10.54 -16.91 -6.80
CA ASN A 11 11.50 -15.92 -7.34
C ASN A 11 10.92 -14.94 -8.36
N LEU A 12 9.59 -14.83 -8.46
CA LEU A 12 8.96 -13.91 -9.41
C LEU A 12 9.22 -12.43 -9.06
N ILE A 13 9.13 -12.10 -7.77
CA ILE A 13 9.28 -10.73 -7.25
C ILE A 13 10.56 -10.66 -6.44
N CYS A 14 11.42 -9.70 -6.76
CA CYS A 14 12.71 -9.50 -6.12
C CYS A 14 13.00 -8.01 -5.86
N ASP A 15 14.16 -7.72 -5.26
CA ASP A 15 14.62 -6.35 -4.96
C ASP A 15 13.60 -5.49 -4.20
N ILE A 16 12.87 -6.10 -3.25
CA ILE A 16 11.85 -5.39 -2.46
C ILE A 16 12.51 -4.29 -1.62
N LYS A 17 12.07 -3.04 -1.79
CA LYS A 17 12.46 -1.90 -0.97
C LYS A 17 11.23 -1.30 -0.33
N LEU A 18 11.32 -1.02 0.97
CA LEU A 18 10.26 -0.39 1.72
C LEU A 18 10.69 1.04 2.06
N SER A 19 9.83 2.00 1.76
CA SER A 19 10.01 3.39 2.19
C SER A 19 8.68 3.98 2.63
N THR A 20 8.72 5.14 3.27
CA THR A 20 7.52 5.83 3.77
C THR A 20 7.51 7.23 3.23
N VAL A 21 6.34 7.69 2.76
CA VAL A 21 6.12 9.10 2.41
C VAL A 21 5.15 9.70 3.42
N VAL A 22 5.47 10.90 3.88
CA VAL A 22 4.68 11.66 4.86
C VAL A 22 4.15 12.94 4.21
N PRO A 23 3.13 13.60 4.79
CA PRO A 23 2.64 14.88 4.28
C PRO A 23 3.72 15.95 4.16
N ALA A 24 3.59 16.86 3.17
CA ALA A 24 4.51 17.99 2.98
C ALA A 24 4.46 19.05 4.09
N SER A 25 3.40 19.04 4.91
CA SER A 25 3.20 19.97 6.02
C SER A 25 2.81 19.21 7.27
N ILE A 26 3.23 19.71 8.42
CA ILE A 26 2.90 19.12 9.72
C ILE A 26 1.38 19.18 9.96
N THR A 27 0.79 18.04 10.26
CA THR A 27 -0.57 17.97 10.77
C THR A 27 -0.57 18.37 12.25
N PRO A 28 -1.49 19.24 12.71
CA PRO A 28 -1.62 19.56 14.14
C PRO A 28 -1.78 18.31 15.01
N GLU A 29 -1.09 18.25 16.15
CA GLU A 29 -0.92 17.04 16.96
C GLU A 29 -2.24 16.38 17.42
N ASP A 30 -3.26 17.19 17.68
CA ASP A 30 -4.58 16.74 18.16
C ASP A 30 -5.59 16.43 17.04
N LYS A 31 -5.16 16.41 15.78
CA LYS A 31 -6.06 16.08 14.68
C LYS A 31 -6.46 14.60 14.72
N ILE A 32 -7.76 14.41 14.88
CA ILE A 32 -8.42 13.10 14.80
C ILE A 32 -9.38 13.11 13.62
N HIS A 33 -9.40 12.01 12.87
CA HIS A 33 -10.44 11.72 11.91
C HIS A 33 -11.38 10.65 12.48
N HIS A 34 -12.63 11.04 12.73
CA HIS A 34 -13.65 10.18 13.30
C HIS A 34 -14.27 9.27 12.24
N LEU A 35 -14.29 7.97 12.51
CA LEU A 35 -14.97 7.00 11.67
C LEU A 35 -16.48 7.07 11.93
N THR A 36 -17.28 7.21 10.86
CA THR A 36 -18.74 7.26 10.86
C THR A 36 -19.36 5.86 11.03
N GLY A 37 -20.69 5.77 11.17
CA GLY A 37 -21.36 4.47 11.28
C GLY A 37 -21.18 3.60 10.02
N ALA A 38 -21.13 4.23 8.85
CA ALA A 38 -20.90 3.55 7.58
C ALA A 38 -19.49 2.95 7.50
N ASP A 39 -18.48 3.70 7.96
CA ASP A 39 -17.09 3.21 7.99
C ASP A 39 -16.95 1.97 8.90
N LEU A 40 -17.67 1.95 10.02
CA LEU A 40 -17.64 0.86 10.99
C LEU A 40 -18.47 -0.36 10.58
N ALA A 41 -19.40 -0.20 9.63
CA ALA A 41 -20.17 -1.31 9.09
C ALA A 41 -19.32 -2.20 8.15
N MET A 42 -18.22 -1.65 7.61
CA MET A 42 -17.28 -2.38 6.78
C MET A 42 -16.36 -3.26 7.63
N LYS A 43 -16.01 -4.46 7.13
CA LYS A 43 -14.95 -5.28 7.75
C LYS A 43 -13.64 -4.50 7.73
N LEU A 44 -12.80 -4.65 8.76
CA LEU A 44 -11.44 -4.14 8.72
C LEU A 44 -10.59 -4.98 7.74
N HIS A 45 -10.27 -4.41 6.58
CA HIS A 45 -9.41 -5.00 5.56
C HIS A 45 -8.86 -3.91 4.65
N HIS A 46 -7.75 -4.19 3.96
CA HIS A 46 -7.31 -3.35 2.85
C HIS A 46 -8.13 -3.67 1.60
N ILE A 47 -8.47 -2.62 0.87
CA ILE A 47 -8.98 -2.74 -0.50
C ILE A 47 -7.78 -2.66 -1.42
N THR A 48 -7.62 -3.65 -2.30
CA THR A 48 -6.49 -3.76 -3.21
C THR A 48 -6.95 -3.51 -4.64
N THR A 49 -6.23 -2.64 -5.35
CA THR A 49 -6.39 -2.42 -6.78
C THR A 49 -5.03 -2.53 -7.46
N VAL A 50 -5.00 -3.02 -8.70
CA VAL A 50 -3.76 -3.18 -9.48
C VAL A 50 -3.98 -2.50 -10.83
N HIS A 51 -3.04 -1.63 -11.20
CA HIS A 51 -3.07 -0.88 -12.45
C HIS A 51 -1.82 -1.23 -13.27
N PHE A 52 -2.02 -1.62 -14.52
CA PHE A 52 -0.94 -1.97 -15.43
C PHE A 52 -0.75 -0.85 -16.45
N PHE A 53 0.51 -0.46 -16.65
CA PHE A 53 0.90 0.57 -17.61
C PHE A 53 1.82 -0.05 -18.67
N GLY A 54 1.70 0.42 -19.91
CA GLY A 54 2.66 0.11 -20.97
C GLY A 54 4.04 0.67 -20.64
N GLY A 55 5.10 0.07 -21.19
CA GLY A 55 6.47 0.52 -20.93
C GLY A 55 6.74 1.94 -21.42
N ASP A 56 6.07 2.35 -22.49
CA ASP A 56 6.04 3.71 -23.03
C ASP A 56 5.41 4.72 -22.05
N ALA A 57 4.33 4.35 -21.38
CA ALA A 57 3.67 5.20 -20.39
C ALA A 57 4.50 5.39 -19.11
N ALA A 58 5.42 4.47 -18.82
CA ALA A 58 6.33 4.52 -17.68
C ALA A 58 7.73 5.03 -18.03
N GLU A 59 8.00 5.34 -19.31
CA GLU A 59 9.31 5.74 -19.77
C GLU A 59 9.75 7.05 -19.08
N GLY A 60 10.94 7.02 -18.46
CA GLY A 60 11.48 8.16 -17.74
C GLY A 60 10.84 8.45 -16.38
N LEU A 61 9.79 7.74 -15.96
CA LEU A 61 9.24 7.87 -14.61
C LEU A 61 10.17 7.21 -13.59
N SER A 62 10.57 7.98 -12.59
CA SER A 62 11.29 7.46 -11.43
C SER A 62 10.36 7.30 -10.22
N ILE A 63 10.80 6.50 -9.25
CA ILE A 63 10.12 6.44 -7.96
C ILE A 63 10.12 7.79 -7.24
N GLU A 64 11.14 8.64 -7.47
CA GLU A 64 11.22 9.96 -6.85
C GLU A 64 10.12 10.88 -7.37
N ASP A 65 9.80 10.82 -8.66
CA ASP A 65 8.68 11.57 -9.26
C ASP A 65 7.36 11.19 -8.60
N PHE A 66 7.17 9.88 -8.39
CA PHE A 66 5.99 9.36 -7.72
C PHE A 66 5.90 9.85 -6.27
N LYS A 67 6.98 9.67 -5.49
CA LYS A 67 7.03 10.10 -4.08
C LYS A 67 6.85 11.62 -3.97
N ARG A 68 7.42 12.42 -4.88
CA ARG A 68 7.29 13.88 -4.93
C ARG A 68 5.83 14.33 -5.06
N ALA A 69 5.07 13.72 -5.98
CA ALA A 69 3.66 14.02 -6.14
C ALA A 69 2.87 13.66 -4.87
N MET A 70 3.20 12.54 -4.22
CA MET A 70 2.55 12.12 -2.99
C MET A 70 2.69 13.11 -1.84
N PHE A 71 3.84 13.78 -1.67
CA PHE A 71 4.02 14.76 -0.59
C PHE A 71 2.92 15.83 -0.59
N GLN A 72 2.59 16.36 -1.77
CA GLN A 72 1.55 17.37 -1.94
C GLN A 72 0.14 16.78 -1.74
N TRP A 73 -0.10 15.57 -2.22
CA TRP A 73 -1.39 14.91 -2.06
C TRP A 73 -1.68 14.56 -0.60
N LEU A 74 -0.68 14.09 0.14
CA LEU A 74 -0.79 13.75 1.55
C LEU A 74 -1.01 14.99 2.44
N GLN A 75 -0.64 16.19 1.98
CA GLN A 75 -1.05 17.43 2.65
C GLN A 75 -2.56 17.65 2.56
N LEU A 76 -3.18 17.37 1.41
CA LEU A 76 -4.63 17.51 1.21
C LEU A 76 -5.42 16.39 1.88
N TYR A 77 -4.89 15.16 1.85
CA TYR A 77 -5.53 13.94 2.35
C TYR A 77 -4.79 13.37 3.57
N TYR A 78 -4.34 14.23 4.47
CA TYR A 78 -3.54 13.88 5.64
C TYR A 78 -4.06 12.72 6.51
N PRO A 79 -5.38 12.44 6.66
CA PRO A 79 -5.82 11.32 7.49
C PRO A 79 -5.28 9.97 7.04
N ILE A 80 -5.00 9.78 5.74
CA ILE A 80 -4.49 8.50 5.21
C ILE A 80 -3.05 8.22 5.65
N SER A 81 -2.33 9.25 6.12
CA SER A 81 -1.00 9.14 6.72
C SER A 81 -1.05 8.81 8.22
N GLY A 82 -2.24 8.73 8.81
CA GLY A 82 -2.44 8.44 10.22
C GLY A 82 -2.39 6.95 10.58
N ARG A 83 -2.83 6.63 11.80
CA ARG A 83 -2.98 5.25 12.29
C ARG A 83 -4.31 5.08 13.00
N ILE A 84 -4.94 3.92 12.82
CA ILE A 84 -6.16 3.58 13.54
C ILE A 84 -5.81 3.38 15.03
N ARG A 85 -6.58 4.02 15.89
CA ARG A 85 -6.50 3.92 17.35
C ARG A 85 -7.89 3.65 17.91
N ARG A 86 -7.92 3.18 19.14
CA ARG A 86 -9.11 3.11 19.99
C ARG A 86 -8.81 3.91 21.25
N HIS A 87 -9.81 4.55 21.83
CA HIS A 87 -9.67 5.11 23.18
C HIS A 87 -9.42 3.96 24.16
N ASP A 88 -8.66 4.23 25.22
CA ASP A 88 -8.32 3.24 26.23
C ASP A 88 -9.59 2.60 26.83
N GLY A 89 -9.61 1.26 26.87
CA GLY A 89 -10.75 0.43 27.25
C GLY A 89 -11.29 -0.46 26.12
N ASP A 90 -11.86 -1.62 26.46
CA ASP A 90 -12.23 -2.71 25.52
C ASP A 90 -13.42 -2.42 24.56
N GLY A 91 -13.81 -1.16 24.37
CA GLY A 91 -15.01 -0.81 23.60
C GLY A 91 -15.02 0.56 22.93
N GLY A 92 -13.91 1.30 22.97
CA GLY A 92 -13.84 2.63 22.36
C GLY A 92 -14.10 2.59 20.85
N ARG A 93 -14.90 3.54 20.35
CA ARG A 93 -15.11 3.75 18.92
C ARG A 93 -13.75 4.02 18.26
N PRO A 94 -13.35 3.24 17.24
CA PRO A 94 -12.08 3.48 16.59
C PRO A 94 -12.08 4.80 15.82
N PHE A 95 -10.91 5.41 15.75
CA PHE A 95 -10.66 6.66 15.04
C PHE A 95 -9.27 6.61 14.40
N VAL A 96 -9.01 7.51 13.46
CA VAL A 96 -7.67 7.67 12.90
C VAL A 96 -6.99 8.82 13.63
N LYS A 97 -5.87 8.54 14.30
CA LYS A 97 -4.97 9.58 14.81
C LYS A 97 -4.13 10.09 13.64
N CYS A 98 -4.27 11.36 13.28
CA CYS A 98 -3.56 11.96 12.16
C CYS A 98 -2.14 12.39 12.59
N ASN A 99 -1.27 11.40 12.81
CA ASN A 99 0.06 11.56 13.41
C ASN A 99 1.21 11.53 12.39
N ASP A 100 0.95 11.86 11.12
CA ASP A 100 1.93 11.90 10.04
C ASP A 100 2.87 10.69 9.94
N SER A 101 2.40 9.50 10.36
CA SER A 101 3.17 8.25 10.26
C SER A 101 3.34 7.74 8.83
N GLY A 102 2.73 8.43 7.87
CA GLY A 102 2.92 8.25 6.45
C GLY A 102 2.25 7.00 5.88
N VAL A 103 2.36 6.91 4.57
CA VAL A 103 1.92 5.77 3.74
C VAL A 103 3.14 4.90 3.40
N ARG A 104 2.92 3.60 3.23
CA ARG A 104 4.00 2.67 2.88
C ARG A 104 4.15 2.62 1.36
N ILE A 105 5.36 2.87 0.87
CA ILE A 105 5.77 2.63 -0.50
C ILE A 105 6.57 1.32 -0.54
N VAL A 106 6.22 0.46 -1.48
CA VAL A 106 6.86 -0.81 -1.74
C VAL A 106 7.38 -0.76 -3.17
N GLU A 107 8.68 -0.82 -3.35
CA GLU A 107 9.26 -0.97 -4.68
C GLU A 107 9.68 -2.42 -4.84
N ALA A 108 9.46 -3.00 -6.01
CA ALA A 108 9.90 -4.35 -6.31
C ALA A 108 10.16 -4.51 -7.81
N LYS A 109 10.94 -5.53 -8.18
CA LYS A 109 11.12 -5.94 -9.56
C LYS A 109 10.40 -7.25 -9.81
N CYS A 110 9.86 -7.40 -11.01
CA CYS A 110 9.25 -8.64 -11.48
C CYS A 110 10.13 -9.26 -12.58
N ALA A 111 10.32 -10.57 -12.54
CA ALA A 111 11.04 -11.32 -13.58
C ALA A 111 10.26 -11.43 -14.89
N LYS A 112 8.97 -11.08 -14.90
CA LYS A 112 8.10 -11.10 -16.08
C LYS A 112 7.71 -9.69 -16.49
N THR A 113 7.55 -9.49 -17.80
CA THR A 113 6.89 -8.30 -18.35
C THR A 113 5.39 -8.29 -18.01
N VAL A 114 4.76 -7.12 -18.11
CA VAL A 114 3.30 -6.98 -17.93
C VAL A 114 2.52 -7.90 -18.89
N ALA A 115 2.95 -8.00 -20.15
CA ALA A 115 2.29 -8.85 -21.15
C ALA A 115 2.38 -10.34 -20.81
N GLU A 116 3.58 -10.83 -20.45
CA GLU A 116 3.77 -12.22 -20.01
C GLU A 116 3.00 -12.51 -18.71
N TRP A 117 2.92 -11.52 -17.82
CA TRP A 117 2.12 -11.63 -16.60
C TRP A 117 0.65 -11.83 -16.94
N LEU A 118 0.07 -10.92 -17.70
CA LEU A 118 -1.34 -10.97 -18.12
C LEU A 118 -1.68 -12.24 -18.90
N ALA A 119 -0.80 -12.70 -19.78
CA ALA A 119 -0.98 -13.95 -20.54
C ALA A 119 -0.93 -15.20 -19.64
N SER A 120 -0.23 -15.13 -18.50
CA SER A 120 -0.19 -16.23 -17.52
C SER A 120 -1.37 -16.24 -16.55
N VAL A 121 -2.24 -15.23 -16.59
CA VAL A 121 -3.41 -15.13 -15.70
C VAL A 121 -4.62 -15.82 -16.36
N ASP A 122 -4.68 -17.15 -16.26
CA ASP A 122 -5.88 -17.94 -16.61
C ASP A 122 -6.97 -17.81 -15.53
N GLY A 123 -7.48 -16.59 -15.31
CA GLY A 123 -8.64 -16.33 -14.45
C GLY A 123 -8.47 -16.55 -12.94
N GLY A 124 -7.25 -16.81 -12.45
CA GLY A 124 -6.94 -17.01 -11.03
C GLY A 124 -6.56 -15.74 -10.24
N ASP A 125 -6.42 -15.88 -8.92
CA ASP A 125 -6.11 -14.83 -7.93
C ASP A 125 -4.63 -14.37 -7.94
N TYR A 126 -3.98 -14.42 -9.11
CA TYR A 126 -2.54 -14.21 -9.22
C TYR A 126 -2.10 -12.77 -8.93
N HIS A 127 -3.01 -11.80 -9.04
CA HIS A 127 -2.73 -10.41 -8.65
C HIS A 127 -2.30 -10.30 -7.19
N ARG A 128 -2.76 -11.18 -6.29
CA ARG A 128 -2.27 -11.23 -4.90
C ARG A 128 -0.77 -11.51 -4.78
N ARG A 129 -0.16 -12.17 -5.77
CA ARG A 129 1.29 -12.44 -5.79
C ARG A 129 2.11 -11.20 -6.15
N LEU A 130 1.49 -10.23 -6.82
CA LEU A 130 2.09 -8.93 -7.08
C LEU A 130 1.84 -7.93 -5.96
N VAL A 131 0.99 -8.25 -4.98
CA VAL A 131 0.58 -7.29 -3.96
C VAL A 131 1.34 -7.58 -2.68
N TYR A 132 2.11 -6.60 -2.22
CA TYR A 132 2.70 -6.64 -0.91
C TYR A 132 1.62 -6.80 0.15
N HIS A 133 1.67 -7.93 0.84
CA HIS A 133 0.75 -8.24 1.91
C HIS A 133 1.50 -8.18 3.25
N GLN A 134 1.23 -7.14 4.02
CA GLN A 134 1.56 -7.13 5.44
C GLN A 134 0.29 -7.49 6.21
N PRO A 135 0.28 -8.61 6.97
CA PRO A 135 -0.87 -8.99 7.78
C PRO A 135 -1.27 -7.84 8.69
N LEU A 136 -2.58 -7.58 8.77
CA LEU A 136 -3.12 -6.75 9.83
C LEU A 136 -2.75 -7.41 11.16
N LEU A 137 -1.98 -6.72 12.00
CA LEU A 137 -1.68 -7.22 13.33
C LEU A 137 -2.95 -7.07 14.16
N ASP A 138 -3.62 -8.18 14.47
CA ASP A 138 -4.96 -8.24 15.07
C ASP A 138 -5.16 -7.41 16.35
N ARG A 139 -4.07 -6.96 16.97
CA ARG A 139 -4.09 -6.18 18.21
C ARG A 139 -3.30 -4.87 18.16
N ASP A 140 -2.66 -4.54 17.03
CA ASP A 140 -1.79 -3.37 16.96
C ASP A 140 -1.92 -2.59 15.65
N PHE A 141 -3.14 -2.10 15.41
CA PHE A 141 -3.45 -1.15 14.33
C PHE A 141 -2.66 0.17 14.44
N GLY A 142 -2.05 0.39 15.60
CA GLY A 142 -1.21 1.53 15.87
C GLY A 142 0.01 1.65 14.99
N PHE A 143 0.52 0.54 14.46
CA PHE A 143 1.69 0.54 13.58
C PHE A 143 1.36 0.20 12.13
N THR A 144 0.12 -0.21 11.83
CA THR A 144 -0.30 -0.57 10.47
C THR A 144 -0.59 0.67 9.62
N PRO A 145 0.14 0.90 8.51
CA PRO A 145 -0.23 1.91 7.52
C PRO A 145 -1.64 1.68 6.95
N LEU A 146 -2.38 2.78 6.74
CA LEU A 146 -3.70 2.71 6.11
C LEU A 146 -3.61 2.48 4.60
N VAL A 147 -2.50 2.92 3.99
CA VAL A 147 -2.23 2.82 2.56
C VAL A 147 -0.88 2.17 2.34
N PHE A 148 -0.88 1.17 1.47
CA PHE A 148 0.29 0.59 0.85
C PHE A 148 0.19 0.89 -0.64
N LEU A 149 1.26 1.41 -1.21
CA LEU A 149 1.41 1.57 -2.63
C LEU A 149 2.63 0.79 -3.11
N GLN A 150 2.44 0.00 -4.15
CA GLN A 150 3.47 -0.76 -4.81
C GLN A 150 3.59 -0.39 -6.27
#